data_AF-A0A814DCM2-F1
#
_entry.id   AF-A0A814DCM2-F1
#
_cell.length_a   1.000
_cell.length_b   1.000
_cell.length_c   1.000
_cell.angle_alpha   90.00
_cell.angle_beta   90.00
_cell.angle_gamma   90.00
#
_symmetry.space_group_name_H-M   'P 1'
#
loop_
_entity.id
_entity.type
_entity.pdbx_description
1 polymer ?
#
loop_
_entity_poly.entity_id
_entity_poly.type
_entity_poly.pdbx_seq_one_letter_code
_entity_poly.pdbx_strand_id
1 'polypeptide(L)'
;MLTSRVTDFCQRVLKFWFSNDRWMSLDHPPDKNTPISGTVVMRWFAVSKEFDQQIRDNFQEDLLYLLNNHEQVSATVHHPVYALACVIAFDQFPRNIYRGDARAFSFDDKAKALSESLIAHQGDKRLPYVERTFIYLPFEHSENLDDQDRAVEHFRSLSLSEPRNNIVI
;
A
#
# COMPACT_ATOMS: atom_id res chain seq x y z
N MET A 1 -13.79 15.74 2.51
CA MET A 1 -13.76 15.06 3.82
C MET A 1 -13.89 13.58 3.57
N LEU A 2 -13.11 12.72 4.24
CA LEU A 2 -13.19 11.27 4.04
C LEU A 2 -14.52 10.71 4.56
N THR A 3 -15.11 9.75 3.85
CA THR A 3 -16.34 9.09 4.28
C THR A 3 -16.05 8.03 5.33
N SER A 4 -17.03 7.71 6.18
CA SER A 4 -16.89 6.64 7.18
C SER A 4 -16.54 5.29 6.57
N ARG A 5 -17.05 5.02 5.36
CA ARG A 5 -16.76 3.81 4.60
C ARG A 5 -15.30 3.73 4.19
N VAL A 6 -14.72 4.81 3.67
CA VAL A 6 -13.29 4.85 3.30
C VAL A 6 -12.43 4.71 4.56
N THR A 7 -12.77 5.39 5.65
CA THR A 7 -11.97 5.32 6.87
C THR A 7 -11.98 3.91 7.49
N ASP A 8 -13.13 3.23 7.51
CA ASP A 8 -13.24 1.84 7.98
C ASP A 8 -12.42 0.89 7.09
N PHE A 9 -12.57 1.01 5.77
CA PHE A 9 -11.81 0.23 4.81
C PHE A 9 -10.30 0.39 5.01
N CYS A 10 -9.80 1.62 5.10
CA CYS A 10 -8.36 1.88 5.30
C CYS A 10 -7.86 1.25 6.61
N GLN A 11 -8.66 1.31 7.68
CA GLN A 11 -8.31 0.68 8.95
C GLN A 11 -8.22 -0.85 8.84
N ARG A 12 -9.18 -1.48 8.17
CA ARG A 12 -9.15 -2.94 7.96
C ARG A 12 -7.98 -3.37 7.11
N VAL A 13 -7.65 -2.63 6.04
CA VAL A 13 -6.50 -2.91 5.17
C VAL A 13 -5.20 -2.91 5.98
N LEU A 14 -4.93 -1.84 6.74
CA LEU A 14 -3.66 -1.73 7.47
C LEU A 14 -3.52 -2.78 8.57
N LYS A 15 -4.61 -3.05 9.30
CA LYS A 15 -4.64 -4.12 10.31
C LYS A 15 -4.41 -5.50 9.72
N PHE A 16 -5.03 -5.79 8.57
CA PHE A 16 -4.86 -7.06 7.89
C PHE A 16 -3.45 -7.23 7.32
N TRP A 17 -2.97 -6.21 6.59
CA TRP A 17 -1.72 -6.28 5.85
C TRP A 17 -0.50 -6.33 6.77
N PHE A 18 -0.45 -5.46 7.77
CA PHE A 18 0.69 -5.35 8.68
C PHE A 18 0.58 -6.19 9.95
N SER A 19 -0.49 -6.98 10.08
CA SER A 19 -0.95 -7.59 11.32
C SER A 19 -1.47 -6.59 12.37
N ASN A 20 -2.47 -7.02 13.14
CA ASN A 20 -3.27 -6.17 14.04
C ASN A 20 -2.45 -5.38 15.06
N ASP A 21 -1.28 -5.89 15.43
CA ASP A 21 -0.38 -5.35 16.44
C ASP A 21 0.43 -4.14 15.94
N ARG A 22 0.68 -4.01 14.63
CA ARG A 22 1.42 -2.87 14.09
C ARG A 22 0.57 -1.61 13.94
N TRP A 23 -0.71 -1.77 13.61
CA TRP A 23 -1.65 -0.66 13.37
C TRP A 23 -2.89 -0.77 14.27
N MET A 24 -2.76 -0.37 15.54
CA MET A 24 -3.87 -0.39 16.50
C MET A 24 -4.98 0.61 16.15
N SER A 25 -4.61 1.84 15.75
CA SER A 25 -5.51 2.86 15.19
C SER A 25 -4.80 3.70 14.12
N LEU A 26 -5.57 4.35 13.25
CA LEU A 26 -5.03 5.20 12.18
C LEU A 26 -4.38 6.49 12.73
N ASP A 27 -4.79 6.92 13.93
CA ASP A 27 -4.26 8.10 14.62
C ASP A 27 -2.91 7.86 15.30
N HIS A 28 -2.50 6.59 15.45
CA HIS A 28 -1.27 6.18 16.11
C HIS A 28 -0.42 5.33 15.16
N PRO A 29 0.26 5.95 14.18
CA PRO A 29 1.18 5.22 13.30
C PRO A 29 2.34 4.63 14.13
N PRO A 30 2.93 3.50 13.68
CA PRO A 30 4.08 2.92 14.37
C PRO A 30 5.28 3.86 14.30
N ASP A 31 6.22 3.72 15.24
CA ASP A 31 7.47 4.47 15.17
C ASP A 31 8.21 4.12 13.88
N LYS A 32 8.80 5.15 13.25
CA LYS A 32 9.46 5.00 11.94
C LYS A 32 10.57 3.95 11.93
N ASN A 33 11.18 3.67 13.08
CA ASN A 33 12.27 2.71 13.24
C ASN A 33 11.79 1.34 13.77
N THR A 34 10.48 1.16 14.04
CA THR A 34 9.98 -0.13 14.50
C THR A 34 10.10 -1.17 13.38
N PRO A 35 10.89 -2.23 13.57
CA PRO A 35 11.06 -3.26 12.56
C PRO A 35 9.75 -4.00 12.29
N ILE A 36 9.65 -4.63 11.12
CA ILE A 36 8.56 -5.53 10.78
C ILE A 36 9.00 -6.97 11.02
N SER A 37 8.09 -7.82 11.52
CA SER A 37 8.38 -9.24 11.70
C SER A 37 8.62 -9.91 10.35
N GLY A 38 9.66 -10.75 10.25
CA GLY A 38 9.93 -11.54 9.03
C GLY A 38 8.78 -12.47 8.65
N THR A 39 7.94 -12.90 9.60
CA THR A 39 6.73 -13.69 9.30
C THR A 39 5.68 -12.89 8.53
N VAL A 40 5.59 -11.58 8.78
CA VAL A 40 4.68 -10.68 8.04
C VAL A 40 5.24 -10.42 6.64
N VAL A 41 6.55 -10.17 6.53
CA VAL A 41 7.23 -10.01 5.23
C VAL A 41 7.03 -11.25 4.36
N MET A 42 7.23 -12.45 4.91
CA MET A 42 6.99 -13.69 4.17
C MET A 42 5.54 -13.81 3.70
N ARG A 43 4.56 -13.34 4.47
CA ARG A 43 3.14 -13.38 4.07
C ARG A 43 2.84 -12.50 2.86
N TRP A 44 3.52 -11.37 2.70
CA TRP A 44 3.33 -10.48 1.54
C TRP A 44 3.84 -11.09 0.24
N PHE A 45 4.99 -11.76 0.29
CA PHE A 45 5.69 -12.23 -0.91
C PHE A 45 5.49 -13.71 -1.23
N ALA A 46 5.04 -14.53 -0.27
CA ALA A 46 4.75 -15.93 -0.51
C ALA A 46 3.40 -16.12 -1.23
N VAL A 47 3.35 -17.09 -2.13
CA VAL A 47 2.08 -17.55 -2.71
C VAL A 47 1.38 -18.44 -1.68
N SER A 48 0.19 -18.04 -1.23
CA SER A 48 -0.69 -18.84 -0.36
C SER A 48 -2.14 -18.70 -0.80
N LYS A 49 -2.78 -19.84 -1.12
CA LYS A 49 -4.20 -19.85 -1.51
C LYS A 49 -5.11 -19.39 -0.38
N GLU A 50 -4.74 -19.72 0.85
CA GLU A 50 -5.46 -19.32 2.05
C GLU A 50 -5.42 -17.80 2.23
N PHE A 51 -4.25 -17.18 2.06
CA PHE A 51 -4.10 -15.73 2.14
C PHE A 51 -4.82 -15.02 0.97
N ASP A 52 -4.72 -15.56 -0.24
CA ASP A 52 -5.45 -15.05 -1.41
C ASP A 52 -6.97 -15.07 -1.17
N GLN A 53 -7.49 -16.16 -0.61
CA GLN A 53 -8.90 -16.30 -0.29
C GLN A 53 -9.34 -15.32 0.81
N GLN A 54 -8.52 -15.13 1.86
CA GLN A 54 -8.80 -14.13 2.89
C GLN A 54 -8.86 -12.72 2.31
N ILE A 55 -7.94 -12.35 1.41
CA ILE A 55 -7.98 -11.03 0.77
C ILE A 55 -9.26 -10.89 -0.06
N ARG A 56 -9.61 -11.92 -0.83
CA ARG A 56 -10.82 -11.92 -1.65
C ARG A 56 -12.06 -11.70 -0.81
N ASP A 57 -12.26 -12.53 0.21
CA ASP A 57 -13.48 -12.55 1.02
C ASP A 57 -13.66 -11.25 1.81
N ASN A 58 -12.57 -10.61 2.24
CA ASN A 58 -12.64 -9.42 3.08
C ASN A 58 -12.63 -8.09 2.31
N PHE A 59 -12.12 -8.06 1.08
CA PHE A 59 -11.81 -6.78 0.41
C PHE A 59 -12.23 -6.67 -1.05
N GLN A 60 -12.64 -7.76 -1.72
CA GLN A 60 -12.99 -7.69 -3.14
C GLN A 60 -14.16 -6.73 -3.39
N GLU A 61 -15.20 -6.75 -2.55
CA GLU A 61 -16.36 -5.85 -2.69
C GLU A 61 -15.99 -4.39 -2.45
N ASP A 62 -15.11 -4.11 -1.49
CA ASP A 62 -14.65 -2.76 -1.22
C ASP A 62 -13.82 -2.19 -2.37
N LEU A 63 -12.95 -3.01 -2.97
CA LEU A 63 -12.18 -2.62 -4.14
C LEU A 63 -13.08 -2.25 -5.32
N LEU A 64 -14.11 -3.06 -5.58
CA LEU A 64 -15.09 -2.77 -6.63
C LEU A 64 -15.90 -1.50 -6.31
N TYR A 65 -16.23 -1.26 -5.04
CA TYR A 65 -16.88 -0.02 -4.63
C TYR A 65 -15.97 1.19 -4.88
N LEU A 66 -14.72 1.16 -4.44
CA LEU A 66 -13.78 2.28 -4.58
C LEU A 66 -13.41 2.56 -6.03
N LEU A 67 -13.41 1.54 -6.90
CA LEU A 67 -13.23 1.71 -8.34
C LEU A 67 -14.31 2.64 -8.94
N ASN A 68 -15.55 2.52 -8.47
CA ASN A 68 -16.68 3.32 -8.91
C ASN A 68 -16.82 4.67 -8.15
N ASN A 69 -16.01 4.90 -7.10
CA ASN A 69 -16.06 6.07 -6.22
C ASN A 69 -14.66 6.68 -6.03
N HIS A 70 -13.92 6.79 -7.13
CA HIS A 70 -12.50 7.19 -7.18
C HIS A 70 -12.20 8.57 -6.56
N GLU A 71 -13.17 9.47 -6.53
CA GLU A 71 -13.06 10.78 -5.88
C GLU A 71 -12.87 10.65 -4.36
N GLN A 72 -13.45 9.62 -3.74
CA GLN A 72 -13.28 9.37 -2.31
C GLN A 72 -11.86 8.90 -1.99
N VAL A 73 -11.25 8.13 -2.90
CA VAL A 73 -9.85 7.70 -2.79
C VAL A 73 -8.92 8.87 -3.03
N SER A 74 -9.20 9.72 -4.02
CA SER A 74 -8.38 10.89 -4.34
C SER A 74 -8.28 11.85 -3.15
N ALA A 75 -9.35 11.99 -2.36
CA ALA A 75 -9.35 12.80 -1.15
C ALA A 75 -8.38 12.30 -0.06
N THR A 76 -7.91 11.05 -0.12
CA THR A 76 -6.96 10.49 0.86
C THR A 76 -5.55 11.06 0.73
N VAL A 77 -5.21 11.73 -0.38
CA VAL A 77 -3.85 12.29 -0.62
C VAL A 77 -3.36 13.22 0.50
N HIS A 78 -4.27 13.94 1.15
CA HIS A 78 -3.93 14.84 2.25
C HIS A 78 -3.74 14.12 3.60
N HIS A 79 -4.07 12.82 3.65
CA HIS A 79 -4.03 11.96 4.83
C HIS A 79 -3.16 10.71 4.54
N PRO A 80 -1.82 10.78 4.71
CA PRO A 80 -0.89 9.76 4.21
C PRO A 80 -1.19 8.32 4.63
N VAL A 81 -1.67 8.12 5.87
CA VAL A 81 -2.02 6.79 6.38
C VAL A 81 -3.19 6.18 5.59
N TYR A 82 -4.18 6.99 5.21
CA TYR A 82 -5.32 6.52 4.42
C TYR A 82 -4.91 6.28 2.97
N ALA A 83 -4.08 7.18 2.41
CA ALA A 83 -3.51 6.99 1.08
C ALA A 83 -2.68 5.70 0.99
N LEU A 84 -1.84 5.42 1.99
CA LEU A 84 -1.09 4.16 2.10
C LEU A 84 -2.02 2.95 2.03
N ALA A 85 -3.10 2.93 2.81
CA ALA A 85 -4.05 1.83 2.80
C ALA A 85 -4.69 1.63 1.42
N CYS A 86 -5.08 2.72 0.76
CA CYS A 86 -5.61 2.66 -0.60
C CYS A 86 -4.58 2.17 -1.62
N VAL A 87 -3.33 2.64 -1.54
CA VAL A 87 -2.23 2.18 -2.42
C VAL A 87 -1.99 0.69 -2.23
N ILE A 88 -1.86 0.19 -0.99
CA ILE A 88 -1.71 -1.24 -0.71
C ILE A 88 -2.87 -2.04 -1.31
N ALA A 89 -4.11 -1.59 -1.08
CA ALA A 89 -5.26 -2.32 -1.59
C ALA A 89 -5.34 -2.30 -3.12
N PHE A 90 -4.94 -1.23 -3.78
CA PHE A 90 -4.97 -1.15 -5.25
C PHE A 90 -3.79 -1.87 -5.90
N ASP A 91 -2.63 -1.85 -5.28
CA ASP A 91 -1.42 -2.43 -5.83
C ASP A 91 -1.30 -3.92 -5.46
N GLN A 92 -1.45 -4.27 -4.19
CA GLN A 92 -1.14 -5.62 -3.72
C GLN A 92 -2.33 -6.56 -3.86
N PHE A 93 -3.54 -6.16 -3.45
CA PHE A 93 -4.66 -7.10 -3.36
C PHE A 93 -5.11 -7.68 -4.70
N PRO A 94 -5.14 -6.94 -5.83
CA PRO A 94 -5.52 -7.52 -7.12
C PRO A 94 -4.58 -8.64 -7.55
N ARG A 95 -3.29 -8.58 -7.19
CA ARG A 95 -2.30 -9.64 -7.45
C ARG A 95 -2.60 -10.93 -6.68
N ASN A 96 -3.26 -10.84 -5.51
CA ASN A 96 -3.77 -11.98 -4.76
C ASN A 96 -5.16 -12.43 -5.25
N ILE A 97 -6.09 -11.50 -5.45
CA ILE A 97 -7.49 -11.74 -5.84
C ILE A 97 -7.59 -12.29 -7.27
N TYR A 98 -6.72 -11.88 -8.19
CA TYR A 98 -6.80 -12.26 -9.60
C TYR A 98 -5.52 -12.96 -10.05
N ARG A 99 -4.88 -13.72 -9.16
CA ARG A 99 -3.62 -14.43 -9.46
C ARG A 99 -3.74 -15.26 -10.75
N GLY A 100 -2.81 -15.03 -11.68
CA GLY A 100 -2.76 -15.71 -12.97
C GLY A 100 -3.75 -15.17 -14.02
N ASP A 101 -4.35 -14.01 -13.78
CA ASP A 101 -5.33 -13.37 -14.65
C ASP A 101 -4.95 -11.90 -14.89
N ALA A 102 -5.25 -11.36 -16.07
CA ALA A 102 -4.92 -9.97 -16.44
C ALA A 102 -5.59 -8.92 -15.54
N ARG A 103 -6.68 -9.28 -14.84
CA ARG A 103 -7.32 -8.42 -13.82
C ARG A 103 -6.41 -8.12 -12.63
N ALA A 104 -5.32 -8.86 -12.44
CA ALA A 104 -4.33 -8.55 -11.40
C ALA A 104 -3.69 -7.17 -11.57
N PHE A 105 -3.73 -6.61 -12.78
CA PHE A 105 -3.12 -5.32 -13.13
C PHE A 105 -4.14 -4.19 -13.29
N SER A 106 -5.44 -4.46 -13.08
CA SER A 106 -6.51 -3.51 -13.43
C SER A 106 -6.56 -2.25 -12.56
N PHE A 107 -5.74 -2.19 -11.51
CA PHE A 107 -5.69 -1.09 -10.54
C PHE A 107 -4.33 -0.38 -10.53
N ASP A 108 -3.35 -0.84 -11.31
CA ASP A 108 -1.96 -0.36 -11.25
C ASP A 108 -1.87 1.15 -11.53
N ASP A 109 -2.55 1.64 -12.56
CA ASP A 109 -2.61 3.08 -12.88
C ASP A 109 -3.19 3.92 -11.73
N LYS A 110 -4.16 3.37 -10.98
CA LYS A 110 -4.78 4.06 -9.85
C LYS A 110 -3.87 4.09 -8.63
N ALA A 111 -3.19 2.97 -8.34
CA ALA A 111 -2.20 2.91 -7.28
C ALA A 111 -1.07 3.90 -7.56
N LYS A 112 -0.54 3.91 -8.79
CA LYS A 112 0.53 4.82 -9.22
C LYS A 112 0.09 6.28 -9.11
N ALA A 113 -1.05 6.67 -9.68
CA ALA A 113 -1.52 8.05 -9.64
C ALA A 113 -1.71 8.58 -8.19
N LEU A 114 -2.18 7.72 -7.28
CA LEU A 114 -2.29 8.07 -5.86
C LEU A 114 -0.91 8.22 -5.20
N SER A 115 0.03 7.32 -5.47
CA SER A 115 1.41 7.43 -5.00
C SER A 115 2.09 8.70 -5.49
N GLU A 116 1.96 9.03 -6.78
CA GLU A 116 2.48 10.27 -7.36
C GLU A 116 1.94 11.51 -6.64
N SER A 117 0.61 11.54 -6.46
CA SER A 117 -0.05 12.65 -5.78
C SER A 117 0.41 12.77 -4.33
N LEU A 118 0.58 11.65 -3.63
CA LEU A 118 1.05 11.64 -2.24
C LEU A 118 2.49 12.15 -2.12
N ILE A 119 3.38 11.70 -3.02
CA ILE A 119 4.79 12.11 -3.07
C ILE A 119 4.91 13.60 -3.42
N ALA A 120 4.11 14.11 -4.35
CA ALA A 120 4.08 15.54 -4.69
C ALA A 120 3.76 16.42 -3.47
N HIS A 121 2.95 15.91 -2.54
CA HIS A 121 2.63 16.56 -1.27
C HIS A 121 3.61 16.22 -0.12
N GLN A 122 4.70 15.50 -0.42
CA GLN A 122 5.66 14.98 0.57
C GLN A 122 4.99 14.13 1.68
N GLY A 123 3.84 13.54 1.37
CA GLY A 123 3.06 12.75 2.31
C GLY A 123 3.73 11.43 2.67
N ASP A 124 4.47 10.86 1.73
CA ASP A 124 5.29 9.66 1.88
C ASP A 124 6.33 9.80 3.00
N LYS A 125 6.95 10.99 3.14
CA LYS A 125 7.95 11.27 4.19
C LYS A 125 7.37 11.25 5.61
N ARG A 126 6.05 11.37 5.75
CA ARG A 126 5.33 11.27 7.04
C ARG A 126 5.02 9.81 7.41
N LEU A 127 5.23 8.87 6.50
CA LEU A 127 5.05 7.45 6.77
C LEU A 127 6.31 6.83 7.37
N PRO A 128 6.15 5.80 8.22
CA PRO A 128 7.25 4.93 8.66
C PRO A 128 7.98 4.29 7.47
N TYR A 129 9.23 3.88 7.66
CA TYR A 129 10.08 3.46 6.55
C TYR A 129 9.55 2.22 5.82
N VAL A 130 9.12 1.18 6.55
CA VAL A 130 8.57 -0.06 5.97
C VAL A 130 7.30 0.24 5.17
N GLU A 131 6.41 1.06 5.70
CA GLU A 131 5.16 1.45 5.03
C GLU A 131 5.42 2.25 3.76
N ARG A 132 6.49 3.05 3.75
CA ARG A 132 6.84 3.87 2.60
C ARG A 132 7.21 3.05 1.37
N THR A 133 7.69 1.81 1.53
CA THR A 133 8.01 0.93 0.41
C THR A 133 6.79 0.69 -0.47
N PHE A 134 5.61 0.52 0.13
CA PHE A 134 4.35 0.31 -0.58
C PHE A 134 3.88 1.53 -1.37
N ILE A 135 4.33 2.73 -1.03
CA ILE A 135 4.09 3.92 -1.86
C ILE A 135 4.92 3.88 -3.14
N TYR A 136 6.06 3.19 -3.11
CA TYR A 136 7.02 3.16 -4.22
C TYR A 136 6.85 1.95 -5.15
N LEU A 137 6.30 0.83 -4.64
CA LEU A 137 6.02 -0.37 -5.45
C LEU A 137 5.18 -0.12 -6.72
N PRO A 138 4.17 0.79 -6.74
CA PRO A 138 3.44 1.06 -7.98
C PRO A 138 4.30 1.56 -9.15
N PHE A 139 5.44 2.19 -8.88
CA PHE A 139 6.39 2.59 -9.93
C PHE A 139 7.17 1.38 -10.45
N GLU A 140 7.60 0.48 -9.56
CA GLU A 140 8.27 -0.78 -9.91
C GLU A 140 7.36 -1.71 -10.73
N HIS A 141 6.06 -1.66 -10.49
CA HIS A 141 5.08 -2.42 -11.25
C HIS A 141 4.71 -1.80 -12.60
N SER A 142 5.13 -0.57 -12.91
CA SER A 142 4.79 0.08 -14.16
C SER A 142 5.70 -0.39 -15.29
N GLU A 143 5.13 -0.73 -16.45
CA GLU A 143 5.88 -1.09 -17.66
C GLU A 143 6.48 0.14 -18.42
N ASN A 144 6.67 1.26 -17.72
CA ASN A 144 7.26 2.49 -18.25
C ASN A 144 8.68 2.69 -17.68
N LEU A 145 9.66 2.97 -18.54
CA LEU A 145 11.06 3.14 -18.14
C LEU A 145 11.29 4.32 -17.18
N ASP A 146 10.60 5.45 -17.38
CA ASP A 146 10.73 6.61 -16.49
C ASP A 146 10.21 6.27 -15.08
N ASP A 147 9.17 5.44 -14.98
CA ASP A 147 8.65 4.97 -13.71
C ASP A 147 9.62 3.98 -13.03
N GLN A 148 10.30 3.13 -13.78
CA GLN A 148 11.36 2.27 -13.25
C GLN A 148 12.53 3.08 -12.66
N ASP A 149 12.98 4.13 -13.37
CA ASP A 149 14.03 5.03 -12.87
C ASP A 149 13.60 5.74 -11.58
N ARG A 150 12.33 6.16 -11.50
CA ARG A 150 11.75 6.75 -10.29
C ARG A 150 11.67 5.76 -9.14
N ALA A 151 11.30 4.51 -9.40
CA ALA A 151 11.27 3.47 -8.38
C ALA A 151 12.66 3.29 -7.75
N VAL A 152 13.70 3.17 -8.58
CA VAL A 152 15.10 3.05 -8.13
C VAL A 152 15.51 4.24 -7.27
N GLU A 153 15.18 5.47 -7.69
CA GLU A 153 15.53 6.66 -6.94
C GLU A 153 14.79 6.75 -5.59
N HIS A 154 13.50 6.42 -5.57
CA HIS A 154 12.71 6.38 -4.34
C HIS A 154 13.26 5.36 -3.33
N PHE A 155 13.56 4.14 -3.78
CA PHE A 155 14.13 3.10 -2.91
C PHE A 155 15.55 3.43 -2.46
N ARG A 156 16.39 4.03 -3.33
CA ARG A 156 17.71 4.53 -2.95
C ARG A 156 17.61 5.58 -1.86
N SER A 157 16.76 6.59 -2.03
CA SER A 157 16.55 7.64 -1.02
C SER A 157 16.02 7.07 0.30
N LEU A 158 15.15 6.06 0.24
CA LEU A 158 14.62 5.39 1.42
C LEU A 158 15.72 4.67 2.19
N SER A 159 16.52 3.86 1.50
CA SER A 159 17.64 3.12 2.07
C SER A 159 18.65 4.04 2.76
N LEU A 160 18.98 5.18 2.14
CA LEU A 160 19.88 6.18 2.73
C LEU A 160 19.29 6.88 3.97
N SER A 161 17.97 6.96 4.06
CA SER A 161 17.26 7.62 5.17
C SER A 161 17.02 6.70 6.36
N GLU A 162 17.14 5.39 6.17
CA GLU A 162 16.79 4.39 7.15
C GLU A 162 18.00 4.01 8.04
N PRO A 163 17.92 4.15 9.38
CA PRO A 163 19.11 4.05 10.24
C PRO A 163 19.70 2.63 10.46
N ARG A 164 19.16 1.56 9.85
CA ARG A 164 19.76 0.20 9.66
C ARG A 164 18.65 -0.85 9.36
N ASN A 165 18.75 -1.54 8.20
CA ASN A 165 18.28 -2.91 7.89
C ASN A 165 16.85 -3.37 8.32
N ASN A 166 15.88 -2.49 8.54
CA ASN A 166 14.48 -2.86 8.82
C ASN A 166 13.68 -3.17 7.56
N ILE A 167 14.22 -2.81 6.40
CA ILE A 167 13.65 -3.11 5.10
C ILE A 167 14.47 -4.25 4.47
N VAL A 168 13.88 -5.44 4.43
CA VAL A 168 14.37 -6.54 3.58
C VAL A 168 13.50 -6.51 2.32
N ILE A 169 13.98 -5.86 1.26
CA ILE A 169 13.52 -6.07 -0.12
C ILE A 169 14.72 -6.58 -0.90
#